data_AF-A0A8X6WWV2-F1
#
_entry.id   AF-A0A8X6WWV2-F1
#
_cell.length_a   1.000
_cell.length_b   1.000
_cell.length_c   1.000
_cell.angle_alpha   90.00
_cell.angle_beta   90.00
_cell.angle_gamma   90.00
#
_symmetry.space_group_name_H-M   'P 1'
#
loop_
_entity.id
_entity.type
_entity.pdbx_description
1 polymer ?
#
loop_
_entity_poly.entity_id
_entity_poly.type
_entity_poly.pdbx_seq_one_letter_code
_entity_poly.pdbx_strand_id
1 'polypeptide(L)'
;RAVAKCCVDLVSQSACSHRYEESAKLLSTLCQDNNVCHAFLYKATILVLENLQFCDKDGIILKFFKEMQTFEFLNNKETVLDYVICGLRNNFSNLGSKLKEFSNRKIFHSEKWDTIDLLLKAYCAYIDYACGCDTGFFVSDSQYSQASQISVENTIVKFQSLIQNPGNWDIFVLKLIELLYVSDSEILIQHLEAIAEMCPSDERVLLLIEKWSDCEEKFQECLKLAFMFLDYPSNGNNSSKAWKILSDLLCRIKSRKEIKHIKRAFWNSRCHSWNWVYFNPSQIGQLDKTDLPLVALKISVLSYFDRGHKYIEEVQKKFPNI
;
A
#
# COMPACT_ATOMS: atom_id res chain seq x y z
N ARG A 1 35.53 -7.09 16.93
CA ARG A 1 34.91 -6.03 16.08
C ARG A 1 35.03 -6.34 14.58
N ALA A 2 36.23 -6.56 14.02
CA ALA A 2 36.37 -6.89 12.59
C ALA A 2 35.68 -8.22 12.19
N VAL A 3 35.80 -9.25 13.03
CA VAL A 3 35.16 -10.56 12.80
C VAL A 3 33.63 -10.47 12.83
N ALA A 4 33.06 -9.81 13.84
CA ALA A 4 31.61 -9.60 13.95
C ALA A 4 31.04 -8.86 12.72
N LYS A 5 31.72 -7.82 12.24
CA LYS A 5 31.33 -7.09 11.04
C LYS A 5 31.37 -7.99 9.79
N CYS A 6 32.44 -8.75 9.61
CA CYS A 6 32.57 -9.68 8.49
C CYS A 6 31.45 -10.75 8.51
N CYS A 7 31.10 -11.29 9.67
CA CYS A 7 30.00 -12.23 9.78
C CYS A 7 28.63 -11.59 9.48
N VAL A 8 28.38 -10.35 9.92
CA VAL A 8 27.17 -9.59 9.56
C VAL A 8 27.06 -9.44 8.04
N ASP A 9 28.14 -9.02 7.39
CA ASP A 9 28.20 -8.84 5.94
C ASP A 9 27.95 -10.17 5.21
N LEU A 10 28.50 -11.28 5.71
CA LEU A 10 28.29 -12.62 5.15
C LEU A 10 26.85 -13.13 5.32
N VAL A 11 26.19 -12.86 6.45
CA VAL A 11 24.76 -13.17 6.63
C VAL A 11 23.94 -12.38 5.62
N SER A 12 24.15 -11.07 5.52
CA SER A 12 23.43 -10.22 4.58
C SER A 12 23.63 -10.67 3.14
N GLN A 13 24.88 -10.93 2.74
CA GLN A 13 25.18 -11.40 1.38
C GLN A 13 24.53 -12.75 1.08
N SER A 14 24.55 -13.69 2.04
CA SER A 14 23.94 -15.01 1.87
C SER A 14 22.42 -14.91 1.75
N ALA A 15 21.77 -14.11 2.60
CA ALA A 15 20.33 -13.88 2.55
C ALA A 15 19.89 -13.18 1.25
N CYS A 16 20.61 -12.14 0.82
CA CYS A 16 20.36 -11.45 -0.46
C CYS A 16 20.58 -12.36 -1.67
N SER A 17 21.41 -13.40 -1.54
CA SER A 17 21.64 -14.40 -2.59
C SER A 17 20.72 -15.62 -2.45
N HIS A 18 19.66 -15.54 -1.64
CA HIS A 18 18.71 -16.63 -1.37
C HIS A 18 19.33 -17.92 -0.79
N ARG A 19 20.53 -17.85 -0.19
CA ARG A 19 21.22 -18.97 0.46
C ARG A 19 20.84 -19.05 1.94
N TYR A 20 19.57 -19.33 2.22
CA TYR A 20 19.01 -19.21 3.58
C TYR A 20 19.55 -20.22 4.59
N GLU A 21 19.91 -21.43 4.17
CA GLU A 21 20.55 -22.42 5.07
C GLU A 21 21.93 -21.96 5.52
N GLU A 22 22.71 -21.39 4.62
CA GLU A 22 24.03 -20.85 4.92
C GLU A 22 23.90 -19.59 5.80
N SER A 23 22.95 -18.73 5.47
CA SER A 23 22.58 -17.59 6.31
C SER A 23 22.19 -18.01 7.72
N ALA A 24 21.43 -19.10 7.89
CA ALA A 24 21.04 -19.62 9.21
C ALA A 24 22.23 -20.10 10.04
N LYS A 25 23.19 -20.80 9.42
CA LYS A 25 24.43 -21.27 10.07
C LYS A 25 25.33 -20.11 10.50
N LEU A 26 25.45 -19.09 9.64
CA LEU A 26 26.21 -17.88 9.96
C LEU A 26 25.54 -17.08 11.08
N LEU A 27 24.21 -16.97 11.02
CA LEU A 27 23.41 -16.27 12.03
C LEU A 27 23.50 -16.94 13.41
N SER A 28 23.49 -18.28 13.49
CA SER A 28 23.64 -18.98 14.76
C SER A 28 25.00 -18.73 15.42
N THR A 29 26.05 -18.52 14.60
CA THR A 29 27.38 -18.12 15.08
C THR A 29 27.36 -16.68 15.59
N LEU A 30 26.70 -15.77 14.88
CA LEU A 30 26.54 -14.37 15.29
C LEU A 30 25.74 -14.20 16.58
N CYS A 31 24.74 -15.04 16.83
CA CYS A 31 23.94 -15.00 18.05
C CYS A 31 24.76 -15.26 19.34
N GLN A 32 25.97 -15.79 19.22
CA GLN A 32 26.88 -16.01 20.35
C GLN A 32 27.71 -14.75 20.71
N ASP A 33 27.72 -13.73 19.84
CA ASP A 33 28.48 -12.49 20.06
C ASP A 33 27.58 -11.38 20.63
N ASN A 34 27.79 -11.05 21.92
CA ASN A 34 27.06 -10.00 22.63
C ASN A 34 27.27 -8.58 22.08
N ASN A 35 28.20 -8.37 21.14
CA ASN A 35 28.46 -7.07 20.54
C ASN A 35 27.65 -6.80 19.27
N VAL A 36 26.87 -7.78 18.79
CA VAL A 36 26.07 -7.63 17.58
C VAL A 36 24.78 -6.88 17.90
N CYS A 37 24.39 -5.96 17.00
CA CYS A 37 23.15 -5.22 17.14
C CYS A 37 21.94 -6.18 17.15
N HIS A 38 21.17 -6.18 18.23
CA HIS A 38 20.03 -7.08 18.35
C HIS A 38 18.94 -6.83 17.31
N ALA A 39 18.76 -5.59 16.84
CA ALA A 39 17.82 -5.28 15.76
C ALA A 39 18.22 -5.98 14.43
N PHE A 40 19.52 -6.09 14.16
CA PHE A 40 20.01 -6.86 13.01
C PHE A 40 19.70 -8.35 13.18
N LEU A 41 20.04 -8.93 14.34
CA LEU A 41 19.77 -10.35 14.62
C LEU A 41 18.29 -10.68 14.46
N TYR A 42 17.42 -9.82 14.98
CA TYR A 42 15.97 -9.95 14.85
C TYR A 42 15.50 -9.99 13.39
N LYS A 43 15.84 -8.97 12.59
CA LYS A 43 15.40 -8.89 11.19
C LYS A 43 16.03 -9.98 10.31
N ALA A 44 17.29 -10.30 10.53
CA ALA A 44 17.96 -11.40 9.83
C ALA A 44 17.31 -12.75 10.16
N THR A 45 16.92 -12.97 11.43
CA THR A 45 16.25 -14.21 11.85
C THR A 45 14.87 -14.34 11.19
N ILE A 46 14.07 -13.28 11.15
CA ILE A 46 12.77 -13.29 10.46
C ILE A 46 12.96 -13.66 8.99
N LEU A 47 13.88 -12.98 8.30
CA LEU A 47 14.13 -13.22 6.88
C LEU A 47 14.54 -14.67 6.61
N VAL A 48 15.38 -15.25 7.46
CA VAL A 48 15.79 -16.65 7.36
C VAL A 48 14.61 -17.58 7.64
N LEU A 49 13.87 -17.37 8.74
CA LEU A 49 12.74 -18.21 9.12
C LEU A 49 11.62 -18.19 8.08
N GLU A 50 11.35 -17.03 7.46
CA GLU A 50 10.35 -16.88 6.41
C GLU A 50 10.68 -17.70 5.15
N ASN A 51 11.96 -17.90 4.84
CA ASN A 51 12.37 -18.49 3.56
C ASN A 51 12.94 -19.91 3.68
N LEU A 52 13.31 -20.34 4.89
CA LEU A 52 13.77 -21.70 5.12
C LEU A 52 12.58 -22.67 5.23
N GLN A 53 12.79 -23.90 4.75
CA GLN A 53 11.78 -24.95 4.79
C GLN A 53 11.91 -25.73 6.10
N PHE A 54 10.83 -25.82 6.87
CA PHE A 54 10.76 -26.56 8.12
C PHE A 54 9.54 -27.46 8.15
N CYS A 55 9.63 -28.62 8.81
CA CYS A 55 8.50 -29.52 9.00
C CYS A 55 7.40 -28.93 9.90
N ASP A 56 7.77 -28.12 10.91
CA ASP A 56 6.85 -27.37 11.78
C ASP A 56 7.20 -25.88 11.77
N LYS A 57 7.05 -25.27 10.59
CA LYS A 57 7.40 -23.86 10.38
C LYS A 57 6.62 -22.92 11.30
N ASP A 58 5.34 -23.22 11.48
CA ASP A 58 4.40 -22.43 12.26
C ASP A 58 4.77 -22.44 13.77
N GLY A 59 5.01 -23.62 14.35
CA GLY A 59 5.42 -23.75 15.75
C GLY A 59 6.77 -23.08 16.06
N ILE A 60 7.75 -23.24 15.15
CA ILE A 60 9.07 -22.61 15.29
C ILE A 60 8.96 -21.09 15.28
N ILE A 61 8.19 -20.54 14.33
CA ILE A 61 8.05 -19.09 14.18
C ILE A 61 7.26 -18.51 15.34
N LEU A 62 6.17 -19.14 15.77
CA LEU A 62 5.42 -18.72 16.96
C LEU A 62 6.32 -18.68 18.21
N LYS A 63 7.16 -19.71 18.40
CA LYS A 63 8.10 -19.75 19.52
C LYS A 63 9.10 -18.60 19.44
N PHE A 64 9.69 -18.36 18.27
CA PHE A 64 10.61 -17.25 18.05
C PHE A 64 9.97 -15.90 18.42
N PHE A 65 8.78 -15.60 17.89
CA PHE A 65 8.12 -14.32 18.18
C PHE A 65 7.73 -14.18 19.66
N LYS A 66 7.33 -15.26 20.34
CA LYS A 66 7.08 -15.27 21.78
C LYS A 66 8.33 -14.98 22.62
N GLU A 67 9.50 -15.45 22.17
CA GLU A 67 10.77 -15.16 22.83
C GLU A 67 11.21 -13.72 22.52
N MET A 68 11.01 -13.22 21.29
CA MET A 68 11.37 -11.85 20.93
C MET A 68 10.60 -10.78 21.73
N GLN A 69 9.37 -11.05 22.15
CA GLN A 69 8.60 -10.14 22.98
C GLN A 69 9.15 -9.89 24.38
N THR A 70 10.11 -10.70 24.85
CA THR A 70 10.75 -10.46 26.16
C THR A 70 11.87 -9.43 26.09
N PHE A 71 12.24 -8.95 24.88
CA PHE A 71 13.34 -8.03 24.70
C PHE A 71 12.86 -6.57 24.69
N GLU A 72 13.38 -5.76 25.62
CA GLU A 72 12.98 -4.37 25.80
C GLU A 72 13.27 -3.47 24.58
N PHE A 73 14.28 -3.81 23.77
CA PHE A 73 14.66 -3.02 22.60
C PHE A 73 13.71 -3.20 21.40
N LEU A 74 12.86 -4.24 21.40
CA LEU A 74 11.93 -4.49 20.32
C LEU A 74 10.62 -3.76 20.55
N ASN A 75 10.10 -3.15 19.49
CA ASN A 75 8.75 -2.63 19.51
C ASN A 75 7.79 -3.82 19.44
N ASN A 76 7.08 -4.10 20.53
CA ASN A 76 6.10 -5.18 20.59
C ASN A 76 5.03 -5.09 19.49
N LYS A 77 4.66 -3.87 19.06
CA LYS A 77 3.72 -3.66 17.95
C LYS A 77 4.27 -4.22 16.65
N GLU A 78 5.51 -3.86 16.35
CA GLU A 78 6.23 -4.31 15.16
C GLU A 78 6.45 -5.83 15.20
N THR A 79 6.73 -6.38 16.39
CA THR A 79 6.95 -7.81 16.58
C THR A 79 5.70 -8.63 16.34
N VAL A 80 4.55 -8.19 16.87
CA VAL A 80 3.25 -8.83 16.61
C VAL A 80 2.88 -8.71 15.14
N LEU A 81 3.13 -7.55 14.52
CA LEU A 81 2.87 -7.32 13.11
C LEU A 81 3.70 -8.23 12.21
N ASP A 82 5.01 -8.32 12.46
CA ASP A 82 5.91 -9.19 11.71
C ASP A 82 5.46 -10.66 11.81
N TYR A 83 4.93 -11.10 12.95
CA TYR A 83 4.32 -12.43 13.09
C TYR A 83 3.06 -12.60 12.24
N VAL A 84 2.15 -11.62 12.24
CA VAL A 84 0.92 -11.65 11.43
C VAL A 84 1.28 -11.74 9.94
N ILE A 85 2.18 -10.88 9.45
CA ILE A 85 2.63 -10.87 8.05
C ILE A 85 3.26 -12.20 7.68
N CYS A 86 4.16 -12.71 8.53
CA CYS A 86 4.81 -13.98 8.32
C CYS A 86 3.79 -15.14 8.26
N GLY A 87 2.81 -15.14 9.16
CA GLY A 87 1.76 -16.16 9.20
C GLY A 87 0.85 -16.14 7.98
N LEU A 88 0.48 -14.94 7.50
CA LEU A 88 -0.27 -14.79 6.25
C LEU A 88 0.50 -15.30 5.04
N ARG A 89 1.79 -14.95 4.91
CA ARG A 89 2.64 -15.39 3.79
C ARG A 89 2.87 -16.90 3.75
N ASN A 90 2.85 -17.55 4.92
CA ASN A 90 3.14 -18.96 5.06
C ASN A 90 1.90 -19.82 5.36
N ASN A 91 0.69 -19.24 5.24
CA ASN A 91 -0.57 -19.93 5.49
C ASN A 91 -0.63 -20.68 6.83
N PHE A 92 -0.21 -20.01 7.91
CA PHE A 92 -0.23 -20.63 9.24
C PHE A 92 -1.63 -21.06 9.66
N SER A 93 -1.70 -22.28 10.17
CA SER A 93 -2.94 -22.85 10.69
C SER A 93 -3.32 -22.15 12.00
N ASN A 94 -4.61 -21.82 12.14
CA ASN A 94 -5.16 -21.24 13.37
C ASN A 94 -4.46 -19.93 13.81
N LEU A 95 -4.03 -19.10 12.85
CA LEU A 95 -3.31 -17.85 13.12
C LEU A 95 -4.07 -16.96 14.11
N GLY A 96 -5.40 -16.82 13.98
CA GLY A 96 -6.23 -16.04 14.91
C GLY A 96 -6.20 -16.55 16.36
N SER A 97 -6.24 -17.87 16.58
CA SER A 97 -6.13 -18.48 17.91
C SER A 97 -4.75 -18.23 18.52
N LYS A 98 -3.69 -18.36 17.71
CA LYS A 98 -2.31 -18.10 18.12
C LYS A 98 -2.06 -16.63 18.43
N LEU A 99 -2.73 -15.72 17.72
CA LEU A 99 -2.68 -14.28 17.99
C LEU A 99 -3.23 -13.94 19.38
N LYS A 100 -4.31 -14.60 19.81
CA LYS A 100 -4.87 -14.41 21.16
C LYS A 100 -3.89 -14.80 22.27
N GLU A 101 -2.97 -15.72 22.01
CA GLU A 101 -1.95 -16.11 22.98
C GLU A 101 -0.95 -14.97 23.27
N PHE A 102 -0.76 -14.05 22.32
CA PHE A 102 0.06 -12.86 22.54
C PHE A 102 -0.64 -11.84 23.46
N SER A 103 -1.97 -11.68 23.35
CA SER A 103 -2.75 -10.79 24.21
C SER A 103 -2.85 -11.27 25.66
N ASN A 104 -2.73 -12.58 25.91
CA ASN A 104 -2.88 -13.17 27.25
C ASN A 104 -1.65 -12.99 28.16
N ARG A 105 -0.51 -12.52 27.63
CA ARG A 105 0.67 -12.23 28.46
C ARG A 105 0.51 -10.86 29.12
N LYS A 106 0.18 -10.87 30.42
CA LYS A 106 0.03 -9.70 31.33
C LYS A 106 1.26 -8.77 31.46
N ILE A 107 2.25 -8.86 30.59
CA ILE A 107 3.54 -8.17 30.74
C ILE A 107 3.42 -6.65 30.44
N PHE A 108 2.29 -6.20 29.88
CA PHE A 108 2.19 -4.80 29.41
C PHE A 108 0.84 -4.16 29.75
N HIS A 109 0.81 -3.39 30.85
CA HIS A 109 -0.37 -2.64 31.32
C HIS A 109 -0.41 -1.18 30.83
N SER A 110 0.11 -0.87 29.63
CA SER A 110 0.12 0.51 29.11
C SER A 110 -1.04 0.78 28.12
N GLU A 111 -1.61 1.98 28.14
CA GLU A 111 -2.59 2.51 27.14
C GLU A 111 -2.20 2.24 25.67
N LYS A 112 -0.90 2.07 25.38
CA LYS A 112 -0.41 1.72 24.04
C LYS A 112 -0.91 0.36 23.52
N TRP A 113 -1.41 -0.54 24.39
CA TRP A 113 -1.94 -1.85 24.01
C TRP A 113 -3.38 -1.83 23.52
N ASP A 114 -4.19 -0.84 23.87
CA ASP A 114 -5.58 -0.75 23.37
C ASP A 114 -5.59 -0.64 21.85
N THR A 115 -4.64 0.11 21.28
CA THR A 115 -4.45 0.18 19.82
C THR A 115 -3.97 -1.15 19.22
N ILE A 116 -3.13 -1.90 19.93
CA ILE A 116 -2.62 -3.21 19.46
C ILE A 116 -3.74 -4.24 19.48
N ASP A 117 -4.57 -4.22 20.51
CA ASP A 117 -5.70 -5.13 20.65
C ASP A 117 -6.75 -4.86 19.57
N LEU A 118 -7.03 -3.58 19.25
CA LEU A 118 -7.85 -3.22 18.09
C LEU A 118 -7.25 -3.71 16.76
N LEU A 119 -5.93 -3.58 16.59
CA LEU A 119 -5.22 -4.07 15.40
C LEU A 119 -5.33 -5.59 15.26
N LEU A 120 -5.05 -6.32 16.34
CA LEU A 120 -5.16 -7.77 16.42
C LEU A 120 -6.60 -8.23 16.15
N LYS A 121 -7.60 -7.54 16.72
CA LYS A 121 -9.02 -7.83 16.50
C LYS A 121 -9.43 -7.62 15.05
N ALA A 122 -8.92 -6.58 14.38
CA ALA A 122 -9.17 -6.34 12.97
C ALA A 122 -8.52 -7.43 12.09
N TYR A 123 -7.30 -7.85 12.42
CA TYR A 123 -6.61 -8.92 11.70
C TYR A 123 -7.24 -10.29 11.86
N CYS A 124 -7.59 -10.68 13.08
CA CYS A 124 -8.29 -11.94 13.30
C CYS A 124 -9.58 -11.95 12.46
N ALA A 125 -10.32 -10.84 12.45
CA ALA A 125 -11.54 -10.74 11.66
C ALA A 125 -11.30 -10.82 10.13
N TYR A 126 -10.18 -10.28 9.63
CA TYR A 126 -9.77 -10.45 8.23
C TYR A 126 -9.33 -11.89 7.91
N ILE A 127 -8.52 -12.51 8.75
CA ILE A 127 -8.05 -13.89 8.58
C ILE A 127 -9.25 -14.83 8.59
N ASP A 128 -10.17 -14.65 9.53
CA ASP A 128 -11.41 -15.43 9.63
C ASP A 128 -12.23 -15.31 8.33
N TYR A 129 -12.34 -14.10 7.76
CA TYR A 129 -12.99 -13.86 6.47
C TYR A 129 -12.25 -14.54 5.30
N ALA A 130 -10.94 -14.31 5.16
CA ALA A 130 -10.14 -14.81 4.05
C ALA A 130 -10.09 -16.35 4.04
N CYS A 131 -9.89 -16.97 5.20
CA CYS A 131 -9.93 -18.42 5.35
C CYS A 131 -11.34 -18.99 5.09
N GLY A 132 -12.40 -18.27 5.46
CA GLY A 132 -13.78 -18.67 5.16
C GLY A 132 -14.12 -18.62 3.67
N CYS A 133 -13.52 -17.70 2.91
CA CYS A 133 -13.71 -17.60 1.45
C CYS A 133 -12.92 -18.66 0.66
N ASP A 134 -11.73 -19.05 1.11
CA ASP A 134 -10.92 -20.09 0.44
C ASP A 134 -11.48 -21.51 0.63
N THR A 135 -12.27 -21.73 1.68
CA THR A 135 -13.03 -22.98 1.85
C THR A 135 -14.30 -22.98 1.00
N GLY A 136 -14.16 -23.04 -0.32
CA GLY A 136 -15.23 -23.42 -1.25
C GLY A 136 -15.70 -24.87 -1.10
N PHE A 137 -15.65 -25.42 0.12
CA PHE A 137 -16.02 -26.79 0.42
C PHE A 137 -17.34 -26.81 1.20
N PHE A 138 -18.29 -27.58 0.65
CA PHE A 138 -19.54 -28.01 1.28
C PHE A 138 -19.30 -28.48 2.73
N VAL A 139 -19.47 -27.58 3.69
CA VAL A 139 -19.63 -27.93 5.10
C VAL A 139 -21.09 -27.71 5.44
N SER A 140 -21.76 -28.79 5.86
CA SER A 140 -23.20 -28.88 6.13
C SER A 140 -23.73 -27.73 6.99
N ASP A 141 -24.94 -27.28 6.67
CA ASP A 141 -25.70 -26.15 7.24
C ASP A 141 -25.80 -26.09 8.78
N SER A 142 -25.39 -27.11 9.51
CA SER A 142 -25.56 -27.20 10.97
C SER A 142 -24.42 -26.62 11.81
N GLN A 143 -23.25 -26.26 11.22
CA GLN A 143 -22.13 -25.63 11.95
C GLN A 143 -21.89 -24.15 11.59
N TYR A 144 -22.69 -23.60 10.68
CA TYR A 144 -22.66 -22.19 10.23
C TYR A 144 -23.26 -21.18 11.23
N SER A 145 -23.65 -21.58 12.44
CA SER A 145 -24.48 -20.73 13.30
C SER A 145 -23.71 -19.87 14.32
N GLN A 146 -22.40 -20.05 14.50
CA GLN A 146 -21.64 -19.20 15.46
C GLN A 146 -20.28 -18.68 14.98
N ALA A 147 -19.59 -19.34 14.03
CA ALA A 147 -18.27 -18.88 13.56
C ALA A 147 -18.33 -17.96 12.32
N SER A 148 -19.39 -18.06 11.51
CA SER A 148 -19.60 -17.33 10.24
C SER A 148 -20.41 -16.04 10.37
N GLN A 149 -20.63 -15.54 11.59
CA GLN A 149 -21.24 -14.23 11.85
C GLN A 149 -20.21 -13.11 12.10
N ILE A 150 -18.94 -13.32 11.75
CA ILE A 150 -18.05 -12.17 11.51
C ILE A 150 -18.35 -11.69 10.10
N SER A 151 -19.43 -10.91 9.99
CA SER A 151 -19.81 -10.28 8.74
C SER A 151 -18.67 -9.37 8.27
N VAL A 152 -18.48 -9.25 6.96
CA VAL A 152 -17.46 -8.37 6.36
C VAL A 152 -17.55 -6.96 6.97
N GLU A 153 -18.76 -6.52 7.30
CA GLU A 153 -19.06 -5.26 7.97
C GLU A 153 -18.42 -5.15 9.37
N ASN A 154 -18.40 -6.22 10.17
CA ASN A 154 -17.72 -6.22 11.47
C ASN A 154 -16.20 -6.10 11.34
N THR A 155 -15.62 -6.73 10.32
CA THR A 155 -14.18 -6.58 10.00
C THR A 155 -13.90 -5.16 9.56
N ILE A 156 -14.71 -4.62 8.66
CA ILE A 156 -14.60 -3.25 8.17
C ILE A 156 -14.65 -2.27 9.34
N VAL A 157 -15.68 -2.29 10.20
CA VAL A 157 -15.84 -1.37 11.35
C VAL A 157 -14.59 -1.36 12.25
N LYS A 158 -14.00 -2.54 12.51
CA LYS A 158 -12.76 -2.64 13.29
C LYS A 158 -11.58 -1.97 12.60
N PHE A 159 -11.40 -2.18 11.30
CA PHE A 159 -10.36 -1.46 10.56
C PHE A 159 -10.64 0.05 10.47
N GLN A 160 -11.90 0.50 10.30
CA GLN A 160 -12.23 1.94 10.29
C GLN A 160 -11.77 2.63 11.58
N SER A 161 -11.97 1.99 12.74
CA SER A 161 -11.52 2.53 14.03
C SER A 161 -9.99 2.71 14.14
N LEU A 162 -9.21 1.98 13.34
CA LEU A 162 -7.74 2.08 13.32
C LEU A 162 -7.25 3.21 12.42
N ILE A 163 -8.04 3.62 11.44
CA ILE A 163 -7.64 4.49 10.33
C ILE A 163 -7.94 5.98 10.63
N GLN A 164 -8.52 6.30 11.78
CA GLN A 164 -8.77 7.68 12.20
C GLN A 164 -7.50 8.57 12.23
N ASN A 165 -6.30 8.00 12.12
CA ASN A 165 -5.03 8.72 12.01
C ASN A 165 -4.22 8.22 10.79
N PRO A 166 -4.35 8.83 9.60
CA PRO A 166 -3.57 8.48 8.41
C PRO A 166 -2.06 8.57 8.66
N GLY A 167 -1.27 7.73 7.98
CA GLY A 167 0.20 7.69 8.10
C GLY A 167 0.74 6.80 9.23
N ASN A 168 -0.05 6.51 10.28
CA ASN A 168 0.39 5.57 11.33
C ASN A 168 0.26 4.09 10.91
N TRP A 169 -0.61 3.78 9.95
CA TRP A 169 -1.07 2.42 9.68
C TRP A 169 -1.30 2.15 8.17
N ASP A 170 -0.51 2.78 7.28
CA ASP A 170 -0.76 2.75 5.83
C ASP A 170 -0.82 1.35 5.20
N ILE A 171 0.02 0.41 5.67
CA ILE A 171 0.00 -0.99 5.20
C ILE A 171 -1.34 -1.69 5.47
N PHE A 172 -2.06 -1.26 6.51
CA PHE A 172 -3.35 -1.84 6.93
C PHE A 172 -4.52 -1.22 6.18
N VAL A 173 -4.41 0.07 5.84
CA VAL A 173 -5.37 0.77 4.99
C VAL A 173 -5.42 0.11 3.61
N LEU A 174 -4.27 -0.31 3.06
CA LEU A 174 -4.21 -1.00 1.77
C LEU A 174 -4.98 -2.33 1.78
N LYS A 175 -4.84 -3.16 2.82
CA LYS A 175 -5.59 -4.42 2.92
C LYS A 175 -7.08 -4.21 3.18
N LEU A 176 -7.46 -3.19 3.96
CA LEU A 176 -8.86 -2.81 4.09
C LEU A 176 -9.44 -2.38 2.72
N ILE A 177 -8.71 -1.58 1.95
CA ILE A 177 -9.15 -1.12 0.63
C ILE A 177 -9.31 -2.29 -0.34
N GLU A 178 -8.37 -3.24 -0.36
CA GLU A 178 -8.50 -4.46 -1.17
C GLU A 178 -9.79 -5.23 -0.83
N LEU A 179 -10.06 -5.45 0.46
CA LEU A 179 -11.29 -6.10 0.93
C LEU A 179 -12.55 -5.36 0.50
N LEU A 180 -12.57 -4.06 0.77
CA LEU A 180 -13.69 -3.18 0.48
C LEU A 180 -13.97 -3.08 -1.03
N TYR A 181 -12.92 -3.11 -1.84
CA TYR A 181 -13.00 -3.09 -3.30
C TYR A 181 -13.67 -4.32 -3.87
N VAL A 182 -13.36 -5.51 -3.33
CA VAL A 182 -14.01 -6.77 -3.74
C VAL A 182 -15.48 -6.79 -3.34
N SER A 183 -15.84 -6.17 -2.21
CA SER A 183 -17.23 -6.11 -1.73
C SER A 183 -18.08 -5.00 -2.35
N ASP A 184 -17.51 -4.14 -3.22
CA ASP A 184 -18.13 -2.92 -3.77
C ASP A 184 -18.88 -2.08 -2.72
N SER A 185 -18.30 -1.98 -1.52
CA SER A 185 -18.98 -1.42 -0.36
C SER A 185 -19.03 0.11 -0.43
N GLU A 186 -20.16 0.73 -0.09
CA GLU A 186 -20.26 2.20 0.07
C GLU A 186 -19.25 2.75 1.07
N ILE A 187 -18.83 1.92 2.03
CA ILE A 187 -17.81 2.25 3.02
C ILE A 187 -16.45 2.53 2.36
N LEU A 188 -16.15 1.87 1.24
CA LEU A 188 -14.96 2.14 0.44
C LEU A 188 -14.93 3.59 -0.01
N ILE A 189 -16.04 4.06 -0.57
CA ILE A 189 -16.15 5.42 -1.13
C ILE A 189 -15.88 6.43 -0.02
N GLN A 190 -16.51 6.27 1.15
CA GLN A 190 -16.29 7.15 2.31
C GLN A 190 -14.83 7.16 2.77
N HIS A 191 -14.15 6.02 2.75
CA HIS A 191 -12.73 5.94 3.11
C HIS A 191 -11.84 6.63 2.10
N LEU A 192 -12.09 6.40 0.82
CA LEU A 192 -11.35 7.03 -0.26
C LEU A 192 -11.59 8.54 -0.28
N GLU A 193 -12.81 9.01 0.02
CA GLU A 193 -13.14 10.43 0.23
C GLU A 193 -12.27 11.04 1.33
N ALA A 194 -12.19 10.39 2.49
CA ALA A 194 -11.37 10.86 3.61
C ALA A 194 -9.88 10.92 3.22
N ILE A 195 -9.36 9.91 2.51
CA ILE A 195 -7.98 9.92 2.01
C ILE A 195 -7.76 11.08 1.04
N ALA A 196 -8.69 11.32 0.12
CA ALA A 196 -8.59 12.40 -0.85
C ALA A 196 -8.60 13.79 -0.20
N GLU A 197 -9.34 13.96 0.89
CA GLU A 197 -9.36 15.19 1.69
C GLU A 197 -8.03 15.42 2.44
N MET A 198 -7.47 14.38 3.04
CA MET A 198 -6.27 14.49 3.89
C MET A 198 -4.96 14.45 3.10
N CYS A 199 -4.89 13.66 2.03
CA CYS A 199 -3.71 13.42 1.22
C CYS A 199 -4.07 13.28 -0.27
N PRO A 200 -4.33 14.39 -0.98
CA PRO A 200 -4.75 14.35 -2.39
C PRO A 200 -3.67 13.83 -3.35
N SER A 201 -2.42 13.67 -2.88
CA SER A 201 -1.33 13.06 -3.64
C SER A 201 -1.28 11.54 -3.55
N ASP A 202 -2.12 10.92 -2.72
CA ASP A 202 -2.10 9.48 -2.49
C ASP A 202 -2.65 8.70 -3.70
N GLU A 203 -1.97 7.65 -4.15
CA GLU A 203 -2.36 6.88 -5.35
C GLU A 203 -3.80 6.31 -5.26
N ARG A 204 -4.29 6.06 -4.05
CA ARG A 204 -5.66 5.59 -3.78
C ARG A 204 -6.72 6.61 -4.21
N VAL A 205 -6.38 7.89 -4.33
CA VAL A 205 -7.29 8.91 -4.89
C VAL A 205 -7.66 8.59 -6.34
N LEU A 206 -6.77 7.94 -7.11
CA LEU A 206 -7.11 7.51 -8.47
C LEU A 206 -8.21 6.44 -8.47
N LEU A 207 -8.26 5.58 -7.45
CA LEU A 207 -9.31 4.57 -7.30
C LEU A 207 -10.68 5.22 -7.04
N LEU A 208 -10.71 6.30 -6.25
CA LEU A 208 -11.93 7.07 -6.03
C LEU A 208 -12.46 7.65 -7.33
N ILE A 209 -11.56 8.26 -8.12
CA ILE A 209 -11.91 8.86 -9.41
C ILE A 209 -12.45 7.79 -10.37
N GLU A 210 -11.86 6.59 -10.39
CA GLU A 210 -12.35 5.47 -11.21
C GLU A 210 -13.75 5.02 -10.77
N LYS A 211 -14.03 4.93 -9.46
CA LYS A 211 -15.36 4.58 -8.94
C LYS A 211 -16.41 5.63 -9.23
N TRP A 212 -16.02 6.91 -9.23
CA TRP A 212 -16.94 8.03 -9.49
C TRP A 212 -17.02 8.47 -10.94
N SER A 213 -16.14 8.00 -11.82
CA SER A 213 -16.06 8.53 -13.18
C SER A 213 -17.38 8.39 -13.92
N ASP A 214 -18.16 7.36 -13.62
CA ASP A 214 -19.46 7.10 -14.25
C ASP A 214 -20.64 7.76 -13.54
N CYS A 215 -20.42 8.34 -12.36
CA CYS A 215 -21.42 9.12 -11.63
C CYS A 215 -21.41 10.59 -12.11
N GLU A 216 -22.48 11.00 -12.79
CA GLU A 216 -22.59 12.35 -13.36
C GLU A 216 -22.47 13.45 -12.30
N GLU A 217 -23.08 13.25 -11.13
CA GLU A 217 -23.09 14.20 -10.02
C GLU A 217 -21.70 14.42 -9.42
N LYS A 218 -20.82 13.40 -9.49
CA LYS A 218 -19.45 13.44 -8.94
C LYS A 218 -18.41 13.84 -9.98
N PHE A 219 -18.79 14.06 -11.24
CA PHE A 219 -17.85 14.30 -12.34
C PHE A 219 -16.96 15.54 -12.11
N GLN A 220 -17.53 16.64 -11.59
CA GLN A 220 -16.76 17.84 -11.30
C GLN A 220 -15.71 17.59 -10.20
N GLU A 221 -16.05 16.82 -9.18
CA GLU A 221 -15.12 16.48 -8.10
C GLU A 221 -14.03 15.53 -8.60
N CYS A 222 -14.35 14.58 -9.48
CA CYS A 222 -13.36 13.74 -10.15
C CYS A 222 -12.31 14.58 -10.90
N LEU A 223 -12.76 15.59 -11.65
CA LEU A 223 -11.87 16.48 -12.38
C LEU A 223 -10.98 17.26 -11.42
N LYS A 224 -11.55 17.80 -10.34
CA LYS A 224 -10.80 18.53 -9.30
C LYS A 224 -9.73 17.65 -8.66
N LEU A 225 -10.08 16.43 -8.24
CA LEU A 225 -9.15 15.48 -7.63
C LEU A 225 -8.03 15.07 -8.60
N ALA A 226 -8.34 14.84 -9.88
CA ALA A 226 -7.31 14.53 -10.88
C ALA A 226 -6.30 15.67 -11.05
N PHE A 227 -6.76 16.93 -11.06
CA PHE A 227 -5.88 18.09 -11.07
C PHE A 227 -5.04 18.21 -9.80
N MET A 228 -5.67 18.10 -8.63
CA MET A 228 -4.97 18.17 -7.33
C MET A 228 -3.91 17.08 -7.20
N PHE A 229 -4.22 15.85 -7.61
CA PHE A 229 -3.26 14.74 -7.59
C PHE A 229 -2.04 15.01 -8.46
N LEU A 230 -2.24 15.60 -9.64
CA LEU A 230 -1.20 15.96 -10.59
C LEU A 230 -0.46 17.26 -10.23
N ASP A 231 -0.92 18.04 -9.26
CA ASP A 231 -0.17 19.21 -8.77
C ASP A 231 1.14 18.81 -8.07
N TYR A 232 1.26 17.56 -7.64
CA TYR A 232 2.45 17.00 -7.00
C TYR A 232 3.44 16.48 -8.07
N PRO A 233 4.67 17.02 -8.17
CA PRO A 233 5.63 16.64 -9.21
C PRO A 233 5.99 15.15 -9.24
N SER A 234 6.04 14.49 -8.07
CA SER A 234 6.28 13.04 -7.96
C SER A 234 5.24 12.22 -8.73
N ASN A 235 4.00 12.70 -8.74
CA ASN A 235 2.86 12.07 -9.41
C ASN A 235 2.83 12.45 -10.89
N GLY A 236 2.94 13.75 -11.20
CA GLY A 236 2.86 14.25 -12.57
C GLY A 236 4.03 13.83 -13.47
N ASN A 237 5.19 13.47 -12.91
CA ASN A 237 6.32 12.99 -13.70
C ASN A 237 6.31 11.47 -13.94
N ASN A 238 5.64 10.68 -13.10
CA ASN A 238 5.76 9.22 -13.13
C ASN A 238 4.43 8.47 -13.33
N SER A 239 3.28 9.11 -13.13
CA SER A 239 1.98 8.42 -13.16
C SER A 239 1.28 8.55 -14.52
N SER A 240 1.59 7.65 -15.46
CA SER A 240 0.83 7.52 -16.72
C SER A 240 -0.67 7.26 -16.46
N LYS A 241 -1.01 6.55 -15.37
CA LYS A 241 -2.38 6.30 -14.96
C LYS A 241 -3.14 7.61 -14.68
N ALA A 242 -2.57 8.52 -13.90
CA ALA A 242 -3.22 9.78 -13.55
C ALA A 242 -3.45 10.69 -14.78
N TRP A 243 -2.46 10.79 -15.67
CA TRP A 243 -2.62 11.56 -16.91
C TRP A 243 -3.67 10.98 -17.85
N LYS A 244 -3.75 9.64 -17.92
CA LYS A 244 -4.81 8.95 -18.67
C LYS A 244 -6.19 9.28 -18.11
N ILE A 245 -6.38 9.16 -16.80
CA ILE A 245 -7.64 9.51 -16.12
C ILE A 245 -8.03 10.95 -16.43
N LEU A 246 -7.11 11.91 -16.29
CA LEU A 246 -7.41 13.31 -16.60
C LEU A 246 -7.76 13.51 -18.08
N SER A 247 -7.03 12.89 -19.00
CA SER A 247 -7.32 12.94 -20.45
C SER A 247 -8.72 12.41 -20.75
N ASP A 248 -9.12 11.29 -20.15
CA ASP A 248 -10.42 10.65 -20.36
C ASP A 248 -11.56 11.52 -19.81
N LEU A 249 -11.39 12.08 -18.60
CA LEU A 249 -12.32 13.07 -18.03
C LEU A 249 -12.46 14.30 -18.95
N LEU A 250 -11.35 14.88 -19.41
CA LEU A 250 -11.38 16.04 -20.32
C LEU A 250 -12.05 15.72 -21.67
N CYS A 251 -11.89 14.50 -22.17
CA CYS A 251 -12.56 14.04 -23.39
C CYS A 251 -14.09 14.06 -23.22
N ARG A 252 -14.59 13.57 -22.08
CA ARG A 252 -16.02 13.59 -21.74
C ARG A 252 -16.59 15.00 -21.61
N ILE A 253 -15.78 16.01 -21.28
CA ILE A 253 -16.21 17.42 -21.21
C ILE A 253 -16.52 18.01 -22.60
N LYS A 254 -15.94 17.50 -23.69
CA LYS A 254 -16.15 18.08 -25.04
C LYS A 254 -17.65 18.17 -25.42
N SER A 255 -18.45 17.23 -24.94
CA SER A 255 -19.90 17.20 -25.16
C SER A 255 -20.71 18.08 -24.19
N ARG A 256 -20.11 18.61 -23.12
CA ARG A 256 -20.81 19.31 -22.02
C ARG A 256 -20.47 20.79 -21.99
N LYS A 257 -21.42 21.65 -22.40
CA LYS A 257 -21.22 23.11 -22.43
C LYS A 257 -21.03 23.69 -21.02
N GLU A 258 -21.75 23.15 -20.04
CA GLU A 258 -21.78 23.65 -18.66
C GLU A 258 -20.42 23.53 -17.96
N ILE A 259 -19.61 22.51 -18.25
CA ILE A 259 -18.36 22.25 -17.50
C ILE A 259 -17.15 22.99 -18.12
N LYS A 260 -17.32 23.68 -19.26
CA LYS A 260 -16.22 24.37 -19.96
C LYS A 260 -15.55 25.47 -19.12
N HIS A 261 -16.34 26.18 -18.31
CA HIS A 261 -15.82 27.26 -17.46
C HIS A 261 -14.99 26.70 -16.29
N ILE A 262 -15.46 25.62 -15.65
CA ILE A 262 -14.77 24.91 -14.57
C ILE A 262 -13.41 24.39 -15.06
N LYS A 263 -13.40 23.72 -16.22
CA LYS A 263 -12.17 23.25 -16.87
C LYS A 263 -11.14 24.40 -17.02
N ARG A 264 -11.56 25.57 -17.50
CA ARG A 264 -10.66 26.73 -17.67
C ARG A 264 -10.19 27.27 -16.33
N ALA A 265 -11.04 27.30 -15.30
CA ALA A 265 -10.65 27.76 -13.97
C ALA A 265 -9.55 26.87 -13.36
N PHE A 266 -9.69 25.54 -13.44
CA PHE A 266 -8.65 24.62 -12.96
C PHE A 266 -7.34 24.76 -13.72
N TRP A 267 -7.38 24.94 -15.04
CA TRP A 267 -6.19 25.18 -15.84
C TRP A 267 -5.52 26.51 -15.54
N ASN A 268 -6.28 27.61 -15.51
CA ASN A 268 -5.72 28.96 -15.33
C ASN A 268 -5.00 29.13 -13.98
N SER A 269 -5.45 28.42 -12.94
CA SER A 269 -4.77 28.41 -11.64
C SER A 269 -3.43 27.64 -11.65
N ARG A 270 -3.18 26.81 -12.67
CA ARG A 270 -2.04 25.89 -12.75
C ARG A 270 -1.12 26.12 -13.95
N CYS A 271 -1.59 26.82 -14.98
CA CYS A 271 -0.91 26.88 -16.27
C CYS A 271 0.55 27.35 -16.14
N HIS A 272 0.83 28.34 -15.30
CA HIS A 272 2.20 28.82 -15.07
C HIS A 272 3.11 27.75 -14.46
N SER A 273 2.67 27.09 -13.37
CA SER A 273 3.47 26.06 -12.70
C SER A 273 3.59 24.81 -13.56
N TRP A 274 2.50 24.34 -14.16
CA TRP A 274 2.49 23.16 -15.02
C TRP A 274 3.31 23.35 -16.30
N ASN A 275 3.30 24.55 -16.89
CA ASN A 275 4.14 24.84 -18.06
C ASN A 275 5.63 24.75 -17.71
N TRP A 276 6.01 25.15 -16.50
CA TRP A 276 7.39 25.04 -16.06
C TRP A 276 7.78 23.61 -15.65
N VAL A 277 6.88 22.88 -14.97
CA VAL A 277 7.17 21.56 -14.40
C VAL A 277 6.97 20.44 -15.43
N TYR A 278 5.86 20.43 -16.16
CA TYR A 278 5.44 19.30 -17.00
C TYR A 278 5.55 19.56 -18.50
N PHE A 279 5.40 20.83 -18.92
CA PHE A 279 5.35 21.20 -20.34
C PHE A 279 6.50 22.12 -20.74
N ASN A 280 7.70 21.90 -20.18
CA ASN A 280 8.87 22.72 -20.47
C ASN A 280 9.54 22.27 -21.78
N PRO A 281 9.58 23.10 -22.84
CA PRO A 281 10.16 22.71 -24.12
C PRO A 281 11.66 22.36 -24.04
N SER A 282 12.39 22.91 -23.07
CA SER A 282 13.82 22.64 -22.90
C SER A 282 14.12 21.20 -22.48
N GLN A 283 13.16 20.50 -21.87
CA GLN A 283 13.32 19.10 -21.44
C GLN A 283 13.16 18.11 -22.60
N ILE A 284 12.58 18.52 -23.74
CA ILE A 284 12.31 17.64 -24.88
C ILE A 284 13.58 17.00 -25.42
N GLY A 285 14.71 17.72 -25.39
CA GLY A 285 16.01 17.22 -25.84
C GLY A 285 16.45 15.94 -25.11
N GLN A 286 16.03 15.76 -23.85
CA GLN A 286 16.44 14.64 -22.99
C GLN A 286 15.54 13.40 -23.11
N LEU A 287 14.34 13.53 -23.68
CA LEU A 287 13.38 12.43 -23.79
C LEU A 287 13.85 11.31 -24.73
N ASP A 288 13.52 10.08 -24.41
CA ASP A 288 13.73 8.91 -25.27
C ASP A 288 12.41 8.21 -25.65
N LYS A 289 12.50 7.04 -26.29
CA LYS A 289 11.32 6.29 -26.75
C LYS A 289 10.46 5.75 -25.60
N THR A 290 11.05 5.52 -24.43
CA THR A 290 10.34 5.00 -23.25
C THR A 290 9.43 6.05 -22.62
N ASP A 291 9.73 7.34 -22.82
CA ASP A 291 8.92 8.46 -22.33
C ASP A 291 7.65 8.71 -23.18
N LEU A 292 7.62 8.24 -24.42
CA LEU A 292 6.58 8.58 -25.40
C LEU A 292 5.15 8.33 -24.94
N PRO A 293 4.81 7.22 -24.24
CA PRO A 293 3.44 7.01 -23.77
C PRO A 293 2.96 8.11 -22.81
N LEU A 294 3.82 8.53 -21.88
CA LEU A 294 3.50 9.60 -20.93
C LEU A 294 3.42 10.96 -21.63
N VAL A 295 4.36 11.23 -22.53
CA VAL A 295 4.41 12.46 -23.34
C VAL A 295 3.15 12.60 -24.20
N ALA A 296 2.68 11.52 -24.82
CA ALA A 296 1.43 11.52 -25.59
C ALA A 296 0.21 11.87 -24.73
N LEU A 297 0.12 11.33 -23.50
CA LEU A 297 -0.95 11.67 -22.56
C LEU A 297 -0.88 13.14 -22.12
N LYS A 298 0.32 13.65 -21.84
CA LYS A 298 0.58 15.06 -21.51
C LYS A 298 0.16 16.00 -22.64
N ILE A 299 0.51 15.67 -23.88
CA ILE A 299 0.06 16.43 -25.07
C ILE A 299 -1.45 16.36 -25.22
N SER A 300 -2.05 15.17 -25.06
CA SER A 300 -3.50 15.00 -25.12
C SER A 300 -4.18 15.97 -24.16
N VAL A 301 -3.77 16.00 -22.90
CA VAL A 301 -4.29 16.94 -21.89
C VAL A 301 -4.04 18.40 -22.29
N LEU A 302 -2.80 18.76 -22.63
CA LEU A 302 -2.43 20.15 -22.97
C LEU A 302 -3.22 20.68 -24.18
N SER A 303 -3.50 19.83 -25.18
CA SER A 303 -4.25 20.17 -26.38
C SER A 303 -5.70 20.62 -26.12
N TYR A 304 -6.26 20.29 -24.94
CA TYR A 304 -7.56 20.80 -24.51
C TYR A 304 -7.52 22.28 -24.12
N PHE A 305 -6.34 22.83 -23.81
CA PHE A 305 -6.16 24.17 -23.27
C PHE A 305 -5.37 25.07 -24.21
N ASP A 306 -4.28 24.56 -24.77
CA ASP A 306 -3.37 25.30 -25.64
C ASP A 306 -2.79 24.38 -26.72
N ARG A 307 -3.43 24.34 -27.88
CA ARG A 307 -2.98 23.52 -29.03
C ARG A 307 -1.71 24.04 -29.68
N GLY A 308 -1.43 25.35 -29.55
CA GLY A 308 -0.25 26.00 -30.12
C GLY A 308 0.90 26.07 -29.13
N HIS A 309 0.84 25.31 -28.03
CA HIS A 309 1.85 25.39 -27.00
C HIS A 309 3.20 24.88 -27.55
N LYS A 310 4.27 25.67 -27.35
CA LYS A 310 5.63 25.37 -27.84
C LYS A 310 6.12 23.96 -27.47
N TYR A 311 5.73 23.43 -26.31
CA TYR A 311 6.04 22.05 -25.92
C TYR A 311 5.55 21.02 -26.94
N ILE A 312 4.30 21.17 -27.42
CA ILE A 312 3.71 20.25 -28.40
C ILE A 312 4.50 20.31 -29.71
N GLU A 313 4.82 21.52 -30.17
CA GLU A 313 5.61 21.72 -31.39
C GLU A 313 6.98 21.06 -31.30
N GLU A 314 7.69 21.22 -30.19
CA GLU A 314 9.01 20.62 -29.99
C GLU A 314 8.94 19.09 -29.89
N VAL A 315 7.90 18.53 -29.23
CA VAL A 315 7.68 17.08 -29.24
C VAL A 315 7.44 16.58 -30.66
N GLN A 316 6.57 17.23 -31.44
CA GLN A 316 6.26 16.81 -32.81
C GLN A 316 7.47 16.92 -33.74
N LYS A 317 8.34 17.92 -33.55
CA LYS A 317 9.61 18.01 -34.28
C LYS A 317 10.53 16.84 -33.98
N LYS A 318 10.65 16.46 -32.70
CA LYS A 318 11.54 15.35 -32.27
C LYS A 318 10.95 13.98 -32.57
N PHE A 319 9.64 13.82 -32.44
CA PHE A 319 8.89 12.58 -32.59
C PHE A 319 7.67 12.80 -33.52
N PRO A 320 7.87 12.86 -34.86
CA PRO A 320 6.81 13.24 -35.81
C PRO A 320 5.59 12.32 -35.87
N ASN A 321 5.67 11.13 -35.27
CA ASN A 321 4.61 10.11 -35.30
C ASN A 321 3.76 10.06 -34.01
N ILE A 322 3.98 10.98 -33.07
CA ILE A 322 3.14 11.18 -31.87
C ILE A 322 1.93 12.04 -32.23
#